data_AF-A0A942CKY9-F1
#
_entry.id   AF-A0A942CKY9-F1
#
_cell.length_a   1.000
_cell.length_b   1.000
_cell.length_c   1.000
_cell.angle_alpha   90.00
_cell.angle_beta   90.00
_cell.angle_gamma   90.00
#
_symmetry.space_group_name_H-M   'P 1'
#
loop_
_entity.id
_entity.type
_entity.pdbx_description
1 polymer ?
#
loop_
_entity_poly.entity_id
_entity_poly.type
_entity_poly.pdbx_seq_one_letter_code
_entity_poly.pdbx_strand_id
1 'polypeptide(L)'
;MPASPDSQTSARRPPARRSSRGKRIARWAVVFFAGATIVDAVVGERGLLAMLRARDEFEAATAALAQQKATNARLREEIDRLTNDPAAIEELGRGELGLMRPGEKVFIIKDIRPPAAQ
;
A
#
# COMPACT_ATOMS: atom_id res chain seq x y z
N MET A 1 -31.43 -96.25 26.44
CA MET A 1 -30.56 -95.96 25.28
C MET A 1 -31.38 -96.14 24.01
N PRO A 2 -31.20 -95.31 22.96
CA PRO A 2 -30.40 -94.08 22.91
C PRO A 2 -31.20 -92.94 23.61
N ALA A 3 -31.50 -91.71 23.15
CA ALA A 3 -31.22 -90.98 21.91
C ALA A 3 -31.37 -89.45 22.07
N SER A 4 -30.71 -88.72 21.17
CA SER A 4 -30.73 -87.26 20.92
C SER A 4 -30.35 -87.03 19.44
N PRO A 5 -30.31 -85.81 18.88
CA PRO A 5 -31.00 -84.56 19.23
C PRO A 5 -32.00 -84.18 18.08
N ASP A 6 -32.29 -82.95 17.65
CA ASP A 6 -31.37 -81.96 17.06
C ASP A 6 -31.84 -80.49 17.22
N SER A 7 -30.85 -79.58 17.21
CA SER A 7 -31.04 -78.12 17.20
C SER A 7 -30.83 -77.58 15.77
N GLN A 8 -31.42 -76.47 15.34
CA GLN A 8 -31.05 -75.11 15.75
C GLN A 8 -32.12 -74.09 15.35
N THR A 9 -32.43 -73.14 16.24
CA THR A 9 -33.26 -71.97 15.90
C THR A 9 -32.40 -70.82 15.37
N SER A 10 -32.79 -70.22 14.24
CA SER A 10 -32.03 -69.14 13.58
C SER A 10 -32.12 -67.82 14.36
N ALA A 11 -31.12 -67.54 15.20
CA ALA A 11 -31.04 -66.32 15.99
C ALA A 11 -30.62 -65.09 15.15
N ARG A 12 -31.61 -64.38 14.58
CA ARG A 12 -31.38 -63.09 13.89
C ARG A 12 -30.79 -62.04 14.83
N ARG A 13 -29.52 -61.67 14.65
CA ARG A 13 -28.89 -60.51 15.32
C ARG A 13 -29.59 -59.19 14.92
N PRO A 14 -29.97 -58.31 15.87
CA PRO A 14 -30.50 -56.99 15.55
C PRO A 14 -29.37 -56.04 15.08
N PRO A 15 -29.66 -55.09 14.17
CA PRO A 15 -28.66 -54.13 13.70
C PRO A 15 -28.29 -53.11 14.79
N ALA A 16 -26.99 -52.89 14.99
CA ALA A 16 -26.47 -51.97 16.00
C ALA A 16 -26.88 -50.51 15.71
N ARG A 17 -27.64 -49.90 16.63
CA ARG A 17 -28.10 -48.50 16.53
C ARG A 17 -26.93 -47.52 16.71
N ARG A 18 -26.24 -47.18 15.62
CA ARG A 18 -25.22 -46.09 15.60
C ARG A 18 -25.84 -44.80 16.14
N SER A 19 -25.21 -44.18 17.14
CA SER A 19 -25.86 -43.18 17.99
C SER A 19 -26.11 -41.83 17.29
N SER A 20 -27.22 -41.17 17.64
CA SER A 20 -27.59 -39.85 17.12
C SER A 20 -26.63 -38.73 17.56
N ARG A 21 -25.85 -38.93 18.62
CA ARG A 21 -24.80 -38.01 19.07
C ARG A 21 -23.73 -37.75 18.00
N GLY A 22 -23.26 -38.79 17.31
CA GLY A 22 -22.29 -38.64 16.22
C GLY A 22 -22.80 -37.74 15.09
N LYS A 23 -24.07 -37.89 14.69
CA LYS A 23 -24.70 -37.03 13.67
C LYS A 23 -24.80 -35.56 14.12
N ARG A 24 -25.05 -35.29 15.41
CA ARG A 24 -25.04 -33.92 15.95
C ARG A 24 -23.64 -33.29 15.89
N ILE A 25 -22.61 -34.03 16.33
CA ILE A 25 -21.22 -33.56 16.32
C ILE A 25 -20.76 -33.27 14.89
N ALA A 26 -21.00 -34.20 13.95
CA ALA A 26 -20.68 -33.99 12.53
C ALA A 26 -21.36 -32.74 11.94
N ARG A 27 -22.64 -32.49 12.27
CA ARG A 27 -23.35 -31.29 11.82
C ARG A 27 -22.71 -30.01 12.37
N TRP A 28 -22.34 -29.98 13.65
CA TRP A 28 -21.64 -28.84 14.24
C TRP A 28 -20.24 -28.62 13.65
N ALA A 29 -19.49 -29.69 13.37
CA ALA A 29 -18.20 -29.59 12.70
C ALA A 29 -18.31 -29.00 11.28
N VAL A 30 -19.33 -29.40 10.51
CA VAL A 30 -19.61 -28.83 9.17
C VAL A 30 -19.99 -27.34 9.26
N VAL A 31 -20.84 -26.96 10.21
CA VAL A 31 -21.21 -25.54 10.42
C VAL A 31 -20.00 -24.70 10.85
N PHE A 32 -19.15 -25.24 11.74
CA PHE A 32 -17.91 -24.59 12.16
C PHE A 32 -16.93 -24.39 10.99
N PHE A 33 -16.71 -25.43 10.17
CA PHE A 33 -15.85 -25.34 8.99
C PHE A 33 -16.37 -24.30 7.99
N ALA A 34 -17.67 -24.33 7.67
CA ALA A 34 -18.28 -23.36 6.76
C ALA A 34 -18.15 -21.91 7.28
N GLY A 35 -18.36 -21.70 8.58
CA GLY A 35 -18.13 -20.40 9.23
C GLY A 35 -16.65 -19.96 9.16
N ALA A 36 -15.71 -20.87 9.44
CA ALA A 36 -14.28 -20.61 9.35
C ALA A 36 -13.84 -20.22 7.93
N THR A 37 -14.33 -20.91 6.89
CA THR A 37 -14.03 -20.58 5.49
C THR A 37 -14.60 -19.22 5.08
N ILE A 38 -15.76 -18.80 5.63
CA ILE A 38 -16.31 -17.45 5.39
C ILE A 38 -15.44 -16.38 6.07
N VAL A 39 -14.97 -16.61 7.30
CA VAL A 39 -14.07 -15.68 7.99
C VAL A 39 -12.73 -15.58 7.26
N ASP A 40 -12.16 -16.71 6.84
CA ASP A 40 -10.90 -16.78 6.07
C ASP A 40 -11.03 -16.04 4.72
N ALA A 41 -12.14 -16.21 4.00
CA ALA A 41 -12.41 -15.49 2.74
C ALA A 41 -12.60 -13.97 2.91
N VAL A 42 -12.87 -13.47 4.13
CA VAL A 42 -13.01 -12.03 4.43
C VAL A 42 -11.72 -11.43 4.99
N VAL A 43 -10.99 -12.18 5.83
CA VAL A 43 -9.87 -11.69 6.66
C VAL A 43 -8.50 -12.14 6.13
N GLY A 44 -8.43 -13.24 5.38
CA GLY A 44 -7.19 -13.82 4.86
C GLY A 44 -6.51 -12.99 3.77
N GLU A 45 -5.38 -13.49 3.28
CA GLU A 45 -4.43 -12.78 2.40
C GLU A 45 -5.00 -12.39 1.01
N ARG A 46 -6.17 -12.94 0.65
CA ARG A 46 -6.93 -12.60 -0.58
C ARG A 46 -8.32 -12.02 -0.27
N GLY A 47 -8.60 -11.74 1.00
CA GLY A 47 -9.89 -11.24 1.46
C GLY A 47 -10.15 -9.79 1.05
N LEU A 48 -11.43 -9.39 1.12
CA LEU A 48 -11.88 -8.07 0.67
C LEU A 48 -11.14 -6.92 1.38
N LEU A 49 -10.83 -7.07 2.67
CA LEU A 49 -10.08 -6.09 3.46
C LEU A 49 -8.64 -5.91 2.98
N ALA A 50 -7.98 -7.00 2.55
CA ALA A 50 -6.63 -6.94 1.98
C ALA A 50 -6.65 -6.28 0.60
N MET A 51 -7.64 -6.60 -0.25
CA MET A 51 -7.80 -5.97 -1.57
C MET A 51 -8.07 -4.46 -1.50
N LEU A 52 -8.83 -3.99 -0.50
CA LEU A 52 -9.07 -2.56 -0.30
C LEU A 52 -7.79 -1.83 0.11
N ARG A 53 -7.07 -2.31 1.14
CA ARG A 53 -5.78 -1.70 1.56
C ARG A 53 -4.75 -1.69 0.43
N ALA A 54 -4.62 -2.79 -0.31
CA ALA A 54 -3.72 -2.87 -1.46
C ALA A 54 -4.10 -1.90 -2.59
N ARG A 55 -5.37 -1.49 -2.71
CA ARG A 55 -5.78 -0.41 -3.62
C ARG A 55 -5.41 0.96 -3.09
N ASP A 56 -5.70 1.25 -1.82
CA ASP A 56 -5.35 2.52 -1.18
C ASP A 56 -3.83 2.78 -1.25
N GLU A 57 -3.02 1.76 -0.94
CA GLU A 57 -1.55 1.78 -1.04
C GLU A 57 -1.08 1.97 -2.49
N PHE A 58 -1.71 1.29 -3.46
CA PHE A 58 -1.35 1.41 -4.88
C PHE A 58 -1.72 2.79 -5.46
N GLU A 59 -2.87 3.36 -5.10
CA GLU A 59 -3.27 4.69 -5.53
C GLU A 59 -2.37 5.77 -4.90
N ALA A 60 -2.04 5.65 -3.61
CA ALA A 60 -1.09 6.55 -2.94
C ALA A 60 0.32 6.49 -3.56
N ALA A 61 0.85 5.29 -3.82
CA ALA A 61 2.13 5.11 -4.49
C ALA A 61 2.11 5.68 -5.93
N THR A 62 1.01 5.47 -6.66
CA THR A 62 0.82 6.00 -8.02
C THR A 62 0.79 7.53 -8.03
N ALA A 63 0.08 8.15 -7.08
CA ALA A 63 0.01 9.60 -6.94
C ALA A 63 1.38 10.21 -6.60
N ALA A 64 2.12 9.62 -5.66
CA ALA A 64 3.47 10.04 -5.30
C ALA A 64 4.44 9.94 -6.50
N LEU A 65 4.36 8.85 -7.26
CA LEU A 65 5.18 8.63 -8.46
C LEU A 65 4.84 9.61 -9.59
N ALA A 66 3.57 9.99 -9.75
CA ALA A 66 3.14 11.04 -10.67
C ALA A 66 3.68 12.43 -10.25
N GLN A 67 3.57 12.76 -8.96
CA GLN A 67 4.12 14.02 -8.41
C GLN A 67 5.64 14.10 -8.60
N GLN A 68 6.38 13.02 -8.28
CA GLN A 68 7.83 12.96 -8.48
C GLN A 68 8.22 13.15 -9.95
N LYS A 69 7.49 12.55 -10.89
CA LYS A 69 7.71 12.76 -12.34
C LYS A 69 7.50 14.22 -12.74
N ALA A 70 6.42 14.87 -12.28
CA ALA A 70 6.14 16.27 -12.57
C ALA A 70 7.25 17.20 -12.03
N THR A 71 7.67 17.00 -10.78
CA THR A 71 8.79 17.74 -10.18
C THR A 71 10.09 17.50 -10.94
N ASN A 72 10.39 16.25 -11.34
CA ASN A 72 11.62 15.94 -12.06
C ASN A 72 11.62 16.52 -13.49
N ALA A 73 10.46 16.63 -14.15
CA ALA A 73 10.32 17.31 -15.43
C ALA A 73 10.60 18.83 -15.31
N ARG A 74 9.95 19.51 -14.34
CA ARG A 74 10.20 20.93 -14.07
C ARG A 74 11.66 21.22 -13.73
N LEU A 75 12.29 20.38 -12.91
CA LEU A 75 13.71 20.56 -12.54
C LEU A 75 14.66 20.38 -13.74
N ARG A 76 14.30 19.53 -14.72
CA ARG A 76 15.07 19.43 -15.98
C ARG A 76 14.92 20.69 -16.82
N GLU A 77 13.69 21.17 -17.02
CA GLU A 77 13.42 22.43 -17.73
C GLU A 77 14.13 23.63 -17.08
N GLU A 78 14.23 23.65 -15.75
CA GLU A 78 14.99 24.63 -14.97
C GLU A 78 16.51 24.52 -15.19
N ILE A 79 17.06 23.30 -15.18
CA ILE A 79 18.47 23.03 -15.50
C ILE A 79 18.79 23.39 -16.96
N ASP A 80 17.92 23.03 -17.91
CA ASP A 80 18.09 23.32 -19.33
C ASP A 80 18.03 24.84 -19.58
N ARG A 81 17.12 25.56 -18.92
CA ARG A 81 17.06 27.03 -18.96
C ARG A 81 18.37 27.65 -18.44
N LEU A 82 18.82 27.25 -17.25
CA LEU A 82 20.04 27.80 -16.65
C LEU A 82 21.30 27.43 -17.46
N THR A 83 21.38 26.21 -18.00
CA THR A 83 22.56 25.73 -18.74
C THR A 83 22.69 26.39 -20.11
N ASN A 84 21.56 26.65 -20.79
CA ASN A 84 21.56 27.16 -22.16
C ASN A 84 21.35 28.68 -22.26
N ASP A 85 20.96 29.37 -21.17
CA ASP A 85 20.89 30.83 -21.08
C ASP A 85 21.92 31.41 -20.09
N PRO A 86 23.08 31.90 -20.58
CA PRO A 86 24.07 32.57 -19.76
C PRO A 86 23.56 33.84 -19.06
N ALA A 87 22.50 34.49 -19.56
CA ALA A 87 21.92 35.67 -18.92
C ALA A 87 21.11 35.28 -17.67
N ALA A 88 20.42 34.14 -17.68
CA ALA A 88 19.71 33.61 -16.50
C ALA A 88 20.68 33.27 -15.34
N ILE A 89 21.87 32.73 -15.64
CA ILE A 89 22.94 32.55 -14.64
C ILE A 89 23.52 33.91 -14.19
N GLU A 90 23.67 34.88 -15.09
CA GLU A 90 24.18 36.22 -14.77
C GLU A 90 23.23 37.03 -13.87
N GLU A 91 21.92 36.89 -14.05
CA GLU A 91 20.89 37.49 -13.20
C GLU A 91 20.89 36.90 -11.78
N LEU A 92 20.84 35.57 -11.66
CA LEU A 92 20.93 34.85 -10.37
C LEU A 92 22.25 35.15 -9.65
N GLY A 93 23.36 35.19 -10.40
CA GLY A 93 24.68 35.52 -9.90
C GLY A 93 24.75 36.92 -9.30
N ARG A 94 24.31 37.95 -10.04
CA ARG A 94 24.30 39.35 -9.53
C ARG A 94 23.27 39.57 -8.43
N GLY A 95 22.08 39.00 -8.56
CA GLY A 95 20.92 39.28 -7.71
C GLY A 95 20.98 38.60 -6.34
N GLU A 96 21.05 37.27 -6.31
CA GLU A 96 21.00 36.50 -5.05
C GLU A 96 22.39 36.32 -4.42
N LEU A 97 23.43 36.14 -5.25
CA LEU A 97 24.77 35.76 -4.79
C LEU A 97 25.77 36.94 -4.76
N GLY A 98 25.40 38.12 -5.25
CA GLY A 98 26.27 39.30 -5.32
C GLY A 98 27.53 39.12 -6.16
N LEU A 99 27.54 38.12 -7.05
CA LEU A 99 28.67 37.77 -7.91
C LEU A 99 28.83 38.77 -9.05
N MET A 100 30.08 39.01 -9.41
CA MET A 100 30.50 39.96 -10.46
C MET A 100 31.60 39.33 -11.30
N ARG A 101 31.63 39.67 -12.60
CA ARG A 101 32.60 39.13 -13.55
C ARG A 101 34.00 39.70 -13.28
N PRO A 102 35.08 38.93 -13.51
CA PRO A 102 36.44 39.44 -13.42
C PRO A 102 36.65 40.67 -14.31
N GLY A 103 36.85 41.84 -13.68
CA GLY A 103 37.00 43.14 -14.34
C GLY A 103 35.90 44.16 -14.05
N GLU A 104 34.75 43.75 -13.51
CA GLU A 104 33.72 44.69 -13.00
C GLU A 104 34.21 45.45 -11.75
N LYS A 105 33.62 46.62 -11.48
CA LYS A 105 33.99 47.50 -10.36
C LYS A 105 32.74 48.00 -9.63
N VAL A 106 32.65 47.71 -8.32
CA VAL A 106 31.54 48.16 -7.48
C VAL A 106 31.78 49.60 -6.99
N PHE A 107 30.84 50.50 -7.24
CA PHE A 107 30.84 51.87 -6.72
C PHE A 107 29.85 52.02 -5.56
N ILE A 108 30.35 51.99 -4.32
CA ILE A 108 29.53 52.22 -3.12
C ILE A 108 29.50 53.72 -2.82
N ILE A 109 28.44 54.41 -3.24
CA ILE A 109 28.21 55.83 -2.92
C ILE A 109 27.75 55.94 -1.46
N LYS A 110 28.60 56.51 -0.60
CA LYS A 110 28.35 56.59 0.86
C LYS A 110 27.83 57.95 1.39
N ASP A 111 27.79 59.00 0.56
CA ASP A 111 27.32 60.34 0.93
C ASP A 111 26.28 60.85 -0.08
N ILE A 112 25.06 60.28 -0.03
CA ILE A 112 23.88 60.92 -0.61
C ILE A 112 23.33 61.87 0.45
N ARG A 113 23.98 63.01 0.64
CA ARG A 113 23.42 64.10 1.44
C ARG A 113 22.07 64.48 0.82
N PRO A 114 20.94 64.40 1.58
CA PRO A 114 19.65 64.79 1.05
C PRO A 114 19.72 66.25 0.58
N PRO A 115 19.08 66.60 -0.55
CA PRO A 115 18.98 68.00 -0.95
C PRO A 115 18.29 68.76 0.18
N ALA A 116 18.95 69.79 0.71
CA ALA A 116 18.37 70.62 1.75
C ALA A 116 17.09 71.27 1.21
N ALA A 117 15.96 71.00 1.86
CA ALA A 117 14.70 71.65 1.53
C ALA A 117 14.84 73.16 1.75
N GLN A 118 14.47 73.92 0.72
CA GLN A 118 14.32 75.38 0.72
C GLN A 118 12.84 75.72 0.68
#